data_AF-I4MV57-F1
#
_entry.id   AF-I4MV57-F1
#
_cell.length_a   1.000
_cell.length_b   1.000
_cell.length_c   1.000
_cell.angle_alpha   90.00
_cell.angle_beta   90.00
_cell.angle_gamma   90.00
#
_symmetry.space_group_name_H-M   'P 1'
#
loop_
_entity.id
_entity.type
_entity.pdbx_description
1 polymer ?
#
loop_
_entity_poly.entity_id
_entity_poly.type
_entity_poly.pdbx_seq_one_letter_code
_entity_poly.pdbx_strand_id
1 'polypeptide(L)'
;GTFGVPDQLPDRTPALDRLHGLRFYQRLWSKRRRHDLPIPVGDTPGPVALRDKGEGGTALPKWSFSAIVQRRSSVGETRRINAEALVPVHQPDMFGGEHTPGIDRPDAVSQNNALGNPKAHFKRIAMGYRDKPFDVATEQARWNDGKEDEDCAVFTQAEVEEHHHKQRKVMYQLRREETPNEIRARMALDPAEWEANSYHSAVLRSAVNHQWVTAMDIAIGQGQCLDDPEVREVLLAMADWRMTEKQYANIKELPGLDKLSLEAQAMIEAVFKYYDKGIFPSPDLVPLTLPSLVKGQLPGGEASQ
;
A
#
# COMPACT_ATOMS: atom_id res chain seq x y z
N GLY A 1 1.51 3.66 -15.71
CA GLY A 1 0.16 4.24 -15.79
C GLY A 1 -0.72 3.20 -16.41
N THR A 2 -1.91 3.01 -15.86
CA THR A 2 -2.92 2.14 -16.46
C THR A 2 -3.57 2.90 -17.60
N PHE A 3 -3.91 2.21 -18.70
CA PHE A 3 -4.57 2.85 -19.84
C PHE A 3 -6.08 2.99 -19.65
N GLY A 4 -6.61 2.65 -18.48
CA GLY A 4 -8.04 2.56 -18.22
C GLY A 4 -8.76 1.55 -19.11
N VAL A 5 -10.07 1.42 -18.88
CA VAL A 5 -10.96 0.62 -19.72
C VAL A 5 -11.41 1.51 -20.91
N PRO A 6 -11.27 1.05 -22.16
CA PRO A 6 -11.78 1.77 -23.31
C PRO A 6 -13.31 1.79 -23.32
N ASP A 7 -13.89 2.80 -23.96
CA ASP A 7 -15.36 2.91 -24.09
C ASP A 7 -15.95 1.70 -24.83
N GLN A 8 -15.23 1.22 -25.86
CA GLN A 8 -15.57 0.04 -26.63
C GLN A 8 -14.38 -0.91 -26.78
N LEU A 9 -14.66 -2.22 -26.77
CA LEU A 9 -13.70 -3.26 -27.15
C LEU A 9 -13.54 -3.31 -28.69
N PRO A 10 -12.52 -4.03 -29.21
CA PRO A 10 -12.33 -4.18 -30.66
C PRO A 10 -13.54 -4.75 -31.42
N ASP A 11 -14.38 -5.54 -30.73
CA ASP A 11 -15.63 -6.11 -31.26
C ASP A 11 -16.84 -5.15 -31.16
N ARG A 12 -16.61 -3.89 -30.75
CA ARG A 12 -17.60 -2.83 -30.50
C ARG A 12 -18.48 -3.04 -29.28
N THR A 13 -18.18 -4.02 -28.42
CA THR A 13 -18.86 -4.15 -27.13
C THR A 13 -18.67 -2.88 -26.30
N PRO A 14 -19.73 -2.22 -25.80
CA PRO A 14 -19.63 -0.99 -24.99
C PRO A 14 -19.17 -1.33 -23.56
N ALA A 15 -17.87 -1.56 -23.41
CA ALA A 15 -17.27 -2.11 -22.20
C ALA A 15 -17.56 -1.24 -20.98
N LEU A 16 -17.32 0.06 -21.12
CA LEU A 16 -17.44 0.99 -19.99
C LEU A 16 -18.91 1.22 -19.59
N ASP A 17 -19.86 1.21 -20.53
CA ASP A 17 -21.29 1.32 -20.18
C ASP A 17 -21.78 0.08 -19.43
N ARG A 18 -21.36 -1.12 -19.85
CA ARG A 18 -21.67 -2.37 -19.12
C ARG A 18 -21.09 -2.35 -17.72
N LEU A 19 -19.83 -1.94 -17.58
CA LEU A 19 -19.17 -1.85 -16.28
C LEU A 19 -19.78 -0.74 -15.40
N HIS A 20 -20.19 0.40 -15.99
CA HIS A 20 -20.88 1.46 -15.25
C HIS A 20 -22.19 0.95 -14.63
N GLY A 21 -22.94 0.09 -15.33
CA GLY A 21 -24.11 -0.60 -14.76
C GLY A 21 -23.78 -1.48 -13.54
N LEU A 22 -22.52 -1.91 -13.41
CA LEU A 22 -21.99 -2.65 -12.25
C LEU A 22 -21.29 -1.73 -11.25
N ARG A 23 -21.55 -0.42 -11.30
CA ARG A 23 -20.94 0.62 -10.46
C ARG A 23 -19.41 0.73 -10.60
N PHE A 24 -18.88 0.40 -11.78
CA PHE A 24 -17.49 0.67 -12.10
C PHE A 24 -17.30 2.13 -12.54
N TYR A 25 -16.46 2.84 -11.80
CA TYR A 25 -16.06 4.20 -12.13
C TYR A 25 -14.54 4.25 -12.27
N GLN A 26 -14.04 4.78 -13.39
CA GLN A 26 -12.62 4.93 -13.63
C GLN A 26 -12.16 6.39 -13.55
N ARG A 27 -10.93 6.54 -13.07
CA ARG A 27 -10.11 7.75 -13.15
C ARG A 27 -8.86 7.44 -13.97
N LEU A 28 -8.17 8.46 -14.47
CA LEU A 28 -6.91 8.27 -15.20
C LEU A 28 -5.72 8.66 -14.31
N TRP A 29 -4.89 7.68 -13.98
CA TRP A 29 -3.64 7.90 -13.26
C TRP A 29 -2.46 7.72 -14.21
N SER A 30 -1.75 8.80 -14.47
CA SER A 30 -0.71 8.83 -15.49
C SER A 30 0.59 9.42 -14.97
N LYS A 31 1.69 8.69 -15.18
CA LYS A 31 3.07 9.17 -14.93
C LYS A 31 3.49 10.26 -15.90
N ARG A 32 2.68 10.51 -16.93
CA ARG A 32 2.91 11.52 -17.94
C ARG A 32 2.77 12.91 -17.31
N ARG A 33 3.64 13.82 -17.73
CA ARG A 33 3.51 15.25 -17.46
C ARG A 33 3.08 15.96 -18.73
N ARG A 34 2.14 16.88 -18.60
CA ARG A 34 1.64 17.74 -19.67
C ARG A 34 1.94 19.18 -19.30
N HIS A 35 2.68 19.89 -20.15
CA HIS A 35 3.22 21.22 -19.83
C HIS A 35 3.96 21.25 -18.48
N ASP A 36 4.80 20.23 -18.24
CA ASP A 36 5.54 20.02 -16.99
C ASP A 36 4.69 19.83 -15.72
N LEU A 37 3.37 19.71 -15.84
CA LEU A 37 2.45 19.43 -14.73
C LEU A 37 1.97 17.98 -14.75
N PRO A 38 1.70 17.36 -13.58
CA PRO A 38 0.99 16.10 -13.50
C PRO A 38 -0.37 16.20 -14.21
N ILE A 39 -0.83 15.10 -14.81
CA ILE A 39 -2.22 15.03 -15.28
C ILE A 39 -3.12 14.98 -14.05
N PRO A 40 -4.04 15.95 -13.87
CA PRO A 40 -4.91 16.00 -12.70
C PRO A 40 -5.86 14.80 -12.63
N VAL A 41 -6.18 14.39 -11.40
CA VAL A 41 -7.17 13.37 -11.09
C VAL A 41 -8.39 14.04 -10.48
N GLY A 42 -9.57 13.69 -10.98
CA GLY A 42 -10.83 14.24 -10.46
C GLY A 42 -11.33 15.50 -11.16
N ASP A 43 -10.88 15.76 -12.38
CA ASP A 43 -11.58 16.68 -13.29
C ASP A 43 -13.01 16.20 -13.60
N THR A 44 -13.81 17.10 -14.17
CA THR A 44 -15.18 16.81 -14.62
C THR A 44 -15.22 15.55 -15.51
N PRO A 45 -16.19 14.63 -15.29
CA PRO A 45 -16.36 13.46 -16.14
C PRO A 45 -16.38 13.81 -17.62
N GLY A 46 -15.65 13.05 -18.43
CA GLY A 46 -15.49 13.33 -19.85
C GLY A 46 -14.35 12.57 -20.51
N PRO A 47 -14.14 12.78 -21.82
CA PRO A 47 -13.03 12.18 -22.54
C PRO A 47 -11.70 12.83 -22.14
N VAL A 48 -10.72 12.01 -21.76
CA VAL A 48 -9.35 12.46 -21.46
C VAL A 48 -8.38 11.79 -22.43
N ALA A 49 -7.51 12.59 -23.05
CA ALA A 49 -6.49 12.10 -23.96
C ALA A 49 -5.34 11.41 -23.21
N LEU A 50 -5.04 10.16 -23.58
CA LEU A 50 -3.90 9.39 -23.06
C LEU A 50 -2.55 9.96 -23.51
N ARG A 51 -2.53 10.61 -24.68
CA ARG A 51 -1.36 11.22 -25.28
C ARG A 51 -1.72 12.34 -26.26
N ASP A 52 -1.15 13.52 -26.04
CA ASP A 52 -1.22 14.68 -26.91
C ASP A 52 -0.07 14.71 -27.92
N LYS A 53 -0.24 15.55 -28.95
CA LYS A 53 0.78 15.78 -29.97
C LYS A 53 2.03 16.40 -29.34
N GLY A 54 3.20 15.83 -29.63
CA GLY A 54 4.48 16.27 -29.06
C GLY A 54 4.92 15.49 -27.82
N GLU A 55 4.02 14.72 -27.20
CA GLU A 55 4.36 13.89 -26.04
C GLU A 55 5.02 12.56 -26.44
N GLY A 56 5.89 12.04 -25.57
CA GLY A 56 6.54 10.73 -25.74
C GLY A 56 5.55 9.57 -25.82
N GLY A 57 5.91 8.49 -26.52
CA GLY A 57 5.03 7.32 -26.70
C GLY A 57 4.69 6.57 -25.41
N THR A 58 5.50 6.74 -24.36
CA THR A 58 5.33 6.15 -23.03
C THR A 58 5.01 7.24 -22.00
N ALA A 59 4.36 6.85 -20.90
CA ALA A 59 4.08 7.76 -19.79
C ALA A 59 5.26 7.86 -18.80
N LEU A 60 6.33 7.09 -19.01
CA LEU A 60 7.54 7.09 -18.19
C LEU A 60 8.66 7.92 -18.83
N PRO A 61 9.61 8.43 -18.02
CA PRO A 61 10.85 9.03 -18.53
C PRO A 61 11.60 8.08 -19.46
N LYS A 62 12.16 8.61 -20.55
CA LYS A 62 12.85 7.82 -21.60
C LYS A 62 14.02 6.97 -21.08
N TRP A 63 14.63 7.37 -19.96
CA TRP A 63 15.76 6.68 -19.34
C TRP A 63 15.35 5.52 -18.42
N SER A 64 14.06 5.35 -18.13
CA SER A 64 13.58 4.23 -17.33
C SER A 64 13.56 2.93 -18.16
N PHE A 65 14.15 1.86 -17.63
CA PHE A 65 14.12 0.54 -18.27
C PHE A 65 12.68 0.06 -18.51
N SER A 66 11.76 0.38 -17.60
CA SER A 66 10.34 0.06 -17.71
C SER A 66 9.60 0.79 -18.85
N ALA A 67 10.16 1.87 -19.40
CA ALA A 67 9.61 2.50 -20.60
C ALA A 67 9.75 1.61 -21.85
N ILE A 68 10.72 0.69 -21.88
CA ILE A 68 10.94 -0.20 -23.02
C ILE A 68 9.80 -1.23 -23.15
N VAL A 69 9.26 -1.67 -22.01
CA VAL A 69 8.27 -2.76 -21.93
C VAL A 69 6.83 -2.23 -21.86
N GLN A 70 6.64 -0.93 -21.66
CA GLN A 70 5.30 -0.34 -21.62
C GLN A 70 4.65 -0.27 -23.01
N ARG A 71 3.37 -0.65 -23.05
CA ARG A 71 2.51 -0.40 -24.22
C ARG A 71 2.53 1.09 -24.55
N ARG A 72 2.67 1.42 -25.84
CA ARG A 72 2.65 2.81 -26.32
C ARG A 72 1.22 3.26 -26.52
N SER A 73 0.94 4.52 -26.17
CA SER A 73 -0.34 5.17 -26.46
C SER A 73 -0.29 5.88 -27.81
N SER A 74 -1.36 5.77 -28.58
CA SER A 74 -1.53 6.51 -29.82
C SER A 74 -1.83 7.98 -29.52
N VAL A 75 -1.35 8.88 -30.37
CA VAL A 75 -1.67 10.31 -30.24
C VAL A 75 -3.18 10.49 -30.48
N GLY A 76 -3.86 11.21 -29.59
CA GLY A 76 -5.30 11.46 -29.66
C GLY A 76 -6.19 10.31 -29.19
N GLU A 77 -5.60 9.20 -28.72
CA GLU A 77 -6.39 8.13 -28.08
C GLU A 77 -6.97 8.63 -26.76
N THR A 78 -8.28 8.50 -26.57
CA THR A 78 -8.99 8.98 -25.37
C THR A 78 -9.50 7.83 -24.51
N ARG A 79 -9.79 8.16 -23.24
CA ARG A 79 -10.54 7.34 -22.30
C ARG A 79 -11.62 8.18 -21.65
N ARG A 80 -12.85 7.65 -21.56
CA ARG A 80 -13.92 8.33 -20.85
C ARG A 80 -13.78 8.12 -19.35
N ILE A 81 -13.58 9.23 -18.63
CA ILE A 81 -13.61 9.29 -17.18
C ILE A 81 -15.05 9.47 -16.75
N ASN A 82 -15.56 8.52 -15.97
CA ASN A 82 -16.94 8.51 -15.48
C ASN A 82 -17.04 8.64 -13.95
N ALA A 83 -15.91 8.66 -13.23
CA ALA A 83 -15.89 8.91 -11.80
C ALA A 83 -16.19 10.37 -11.46
N GLU A 84 -16.84 10.60 -10.32
CA GLU A 84 -17.19 11.91 -9.79
C GLU A 84 -15.99 12.87 -9.70
N ALA A 85 -16.20 14.16 -9.99
CA ALA A 85 -15.16 15.18 -9.87
C ALA A 85 -14.73 15.38 -8.41
N LEU A 86 -13.43 15.47 -8.14
CA LEU A 86 -12.88 15.74 -6.80
C LEU A 86 -12.91 17.24 -6.51
N VAL A 87 -13.17 17.61 -5.25
CA VAL A 87 -13.15 19.01 -4.80
C VAL A 87 -12.18 19.16 -3.62
N PRO A 88 -11.01 19.79 -3.82
CA PRO A 88 -10.43 20.22 -5.09
C PRO A 88 -9.94 19.06 -5.96
N VAL A 89 -9.63 19.35 -7.22
CA VAL A 89 -8.96 18.42 -8.13
C VAL A 89 -7.59 18.04 -7.58
N HIS A 90 -7.23 16.76 -7.64
CA HIS A 90 -5.98 16.24 -7.06
C HIS A 90 -4.86 16.20 -8.09
N GLN A 91 -3.66 16.66 -7.73
CA GLN A 91 -2.45 16.48 -8.54
C GLN A 91 -1.68 15.26 -8.01
N PRO A 92 -1.68 14.13 -8.74
CA PRO A 92 -1.11 12.89 -8.23
C PRO A 92 0.42 12.93 -8.20
N ASP A 93 1.00 12.47 -7.10
CA ASP A 93 2.43 12.17 -7.03
C ASP A 93 2.67 10.74 -7.48
N MET A 94 2.95 10.57 -8.78
CA MET A 94 3.06 9.25 -9.39
C MET A 94 4.40 8.53 -9.12
N PHE A 95 5.32 9.21 -8.43
CA PHE A 95 6.61 8.67 -7.99
C PHE A 95 6.79 8.86 -6.48
N GLY A 96 5.68 9.08 -5.75
CA GLY A 96 5.72 9.22 -4.31
C GLY A 96 6.30 7.97 -3.67
N GLY A 97 7.17 8.17 -2.68
CA GLY A 97 7.94 7.12 -2.02
C GLY A 97 9.24 6.73 -2.74
N GLU A 98 9.41 7.12 -4.01
CA GLU A 98 10.65 6.92 -4.76
C GLU A 98 11.65 8.06 -4.46
N HIS A 99 12.95 7.78 -4.41
CA HIS A 99 13.95 8.85 -4.30
C HIS A 99 14.04 9.64 -5.61
N THR A 100 14.11 8.90 -6.69
CA THR A 100 14.07 9.36 -8.08
C THR A 100 13.24 8.36 -8.87
N PRO A 101 12.55 8.77 -9.95
CA PRO A 101 11.75 7.85 -10.76
C PRO A 101 12.47 6.53 -11.10
N GLY A 102 12.01 5.42 -10.55
CA GLY A 102 12.53 4.07 -10.76
C GLY A 102 13.47 3.56 -9.67
N ILE A 103 13.77 4.36 -8.64
CA ILE A 103 14.64 4.00 -7.52
C ILE A 103 13.89 4.21 -6.20
N ASP A 104 13.68 3.11 -5.49
CA ASP A 104 12.96 3.09 -4.22
C ASP A 104 13.94 3.13 -3.05
N ARG A 105 13.56 3.91 -2.02
CA ARG A 105 14.14 3.74 -0.69
C ARG A 105 13.37 2.66 0.06
N PRO A 106 14.02 1.86 0.92
CA PRO A 106 13.32 0.96 1.81
C PRO A 106 12.30 1.73 2.67
N ASP A 107 11.01 1.41 2.53
CA ASP A 107 9.97 1.97 3.39
C ASP A 107 9.97 1.32 4.78
N ALA A 108 9.13 1.82 5.69
CA ALA A 108 9.08 1.31 7.06
C ALA A 108 8.76 -0.19 7.14
N VAL A 109 7.94 -0.72 6.22
CA VAL A 109 7.60 -2.15 6.19
C VAL A 109 8.80 -2.96 5.73
N SER A 110 9.47 -2.54 4.65
CA SER A 110 10.70 -3.18 4.17
C SER A 110 11.82 -3.16 5.22
N GLN A 111 12.00 -2.04 5.91
CA GLN A 111 12.98 -1.92 7.00
C GLN A 111 12.65 -2.89 8.15
N ASN A 112 11.39 -2.95 8.59
CA ASN A 112 10.98 -3.87 9.65
C ASN A 112 11.05 -5.35 9.22
N ASN A 113 10.73 -5.65 7.97
CA ASN A 113 10.91 -6.99 7.40
C ASN A 113 12.39 -7.41 7.38
N ALA A 114 13.30 -6.48 7.06
CA ALA A 114 14.73 -6.74 7.13
C ALA A 114 15.15 -7.03 8.58
N LEU A 115 14.72 -6.21 9.54
CA LEU A 115 15.03 -6.39 10.97
C LEU A 115 14.47 -7.70 11.54
N GLY A 116 13.29 -8.13 11.08
CA GLY A 116 12.67 -9.40 11.48
C GLY A 116 13.20 -10.63 10.76
N ASN A 117 14.06 -10.47 9.75
CA ASN A 117 14.59 -11.58 8.97
C ASN A 117 15.85 -12.16 9.63
N PRO A 118 15.83 -13.40 10.16
CA PRO A 118 16.98 -14.00 10.84
C PRO A 118 18.17 -14.27 9.91
N LYS A 119 17.99 -14.14 8.59
CA LYS A 119 19.06 -14.26 7.58
C LYS A 119 19.59 -12.90 7.12
N ALA A 120 19.03 -11.78 7.58
CA ALA A 120 19.58 -10.47 7.28
C ALA A 120 20.94 -10.29 7.98
N HIS A 121 21.83 -9.53 7.33
CA HIS A 121 23.13 -9.19 7.89
C HIS A 121 23.30 -7.67 7.84
N PHE A 122 23.52 -7.05 9.00
CA PHE A 122 23.71 -5.61 9.11
C PHE A 122 25.19 -5.25 9.34
N LYS A 123 25.52 -3.96 9.24
CA LYS A 123 26.92 -3.53 9.35
C LYS A 123 27.41 -3.83 10.77
N ARG A 124 28.67 -4.27 10.86
CA ARG A 124 29.35 -4.52 12.14
C ARG A 124 30.31 -3.39 12.43
N ILE A 125 30.12 -2.75 13.58
CA ILE A 125 30.91 -1.63 14.07
C ILE A 125 32.00 -2.16 15.02
N ALA A 126 33.25 -1.79 14.74
CA ALA A 126 34.39 -2.15 15.58
C ALA A 126 34.37 -1.37 16.90
N MET A 127 34.41 -2.07 18.03
CA MET A 127 34.39 -1.46 19.36
C MET A 127 35.79 -1.41 19.99
N GLY A 128 36.70 -2.30 19.60
CA GLY A 128 38.08 -2.31 20.06
C GLY A 128 38.81 -3.62 19.79
N TYR A 129 40.10 -3.63 20.14
CA TYR A 129 41.00 -4.77 19.98
C TYR A 129 41.71 -5.09 21.29
N ARG A 130 41.90 -6.38 21.58
CA ARG A 130 42.68 -6.87 22.73
C ARG A 130 43.48 -8.11 22.33
N ASP A 131 44.55 -8.40 23.06
CA ASP A 131 45.36 -9.62 22.88
C ASP A 131 44.75 -10.85 23.57
N LYS A 132 43.66 -10.65 24.32
CA LYS A 132 42.87 -11.68 24.99
C LYS A 132 41.40 -11.59 24.57
N PRO A 133 40.64 -12.71 24.62
CA PRO A 133 39.22 -12.72 24.32
C PRO A 133 38.42 -11.74 25.21
N PHE A 134 37.31 -11.23 24.69
CA PHE A 134 36.38 -10.43 25.45
C PHE A 134 35.36 -11.31 26.16
N ASP A 135 34.88 -10.87 27.32
CA ASP A 135 33.60 -11.35 27.84
C ASP A 135 32.48 -10.60 27.11
N VAL A 136 32.05 -11.16 25.98
CA VAL A 136 31.08 -10.55 25.07
C VAL A 136 29.74 -10.29 25.78
N ALA A 137 29.30 -11.19 26.65
CA ALA A 137 28.03 -11.06 27.35
C ALA A 137 28.05 -9.87 28.33
N THR A 138 29.14 -9.74 29.09
CA THR A 138 29.32 -8.62 30.02
C THR A 138 29.45 -7.27 29.29
N GLU A 139 30.24 -7.20 28.21
CA GLU A 139 30.38 -5.96 27.44
C GLU A 139 29.06 -5.56 26.76
N GLN A 140 28.28 -6.53 26.27
CA GLN A 140 26.95 -6.27 25.71
C GLN A 140 25.96 -5.78 26.77
N ALA A 141 25.86 -6.49 27.91
CA ALA A 141 24.95 -6.10 28.99
C ALA A 141 25.26 -4.68 29.48
N ARG A 142 26.55 -4.34 29.63
CA ARG A 142 26.99 -2.99 29.99
C ARG A 142 26.63 -1.95 28.93
N TRP A 143 26.71 -2.27 27.64
CA TRP A 143 26.35 -1.34 26.56
C TRP A 143 24.84 -1.11 26.46
N ASN A 144 24.04 -2.15 26.70
CA ASN A 144 22.57 -2.10 26.62
C ASN A 144 21.90 -1.59 27.91
N ASP A 145 22.64 -1.48 29.01
CA ASP A 145 22.11 -1.02 30.29
C ASP A 145 21.48 0.38 30.16
N GLY A 146 20.21 0.48 30.58
CA GLY A 146 19.42 1.71 30.53
C GLY A 146 19.01 2.18 29.12
N LYS A 147 19.16 1.36 28.08
CA LYS A 147 18.69 1.66 26.72
C LYS A 147 17.36 1.00 26.41
N GLU A 148 16.60 1.64 25.53
CA GLU A 148 15.40 1.05 24.93
C GLU A 148 15.78 -0.08 23.97
N ASP A 149 14.83 -0.99 23.71
CA ASP A 149 15.06 -2.17 22.88
C ASP A 149 15.61 -1.83 21.48
N GLU A 150 15.12 -0.74 20.88
CA GLU A 150 15.50 -0.27 19.54
C GLU A 150 16.92 0.37 19.48
N ASP A 151 17.53 0.63 20.65
CA ASP A 151 18.89 1.15 20.81
C ASP A 151 19.85 0.12 21.42
N CYS A 152 19.36 -1.08 21.69
CA CYS A 152 20.18 -2.21 22.11
C CYS A 152 20.93 -2.80 20.91
N ALA A 153 22.16 -3.24 21.13
CA ALA A 153 23.00 -3.86 20.11
C ALA A 153 23.40 -5.29 20.50
N VAL A 154 23.63 -6.12 19.48
CA VAL A 154 24.18 -7.47 19.63
C VAL A 154 25.68 -7.44 19.39
N PHE A 155 26.45 -8.00 20.31
CA PHE A 155 27.91 -8.05 20.22
C PHE A 155 28.40 -9.42 19.77
N THR A 156 29.50 -9.41 19.03
CA THR A 156 30.23 -10.61 18.60
C THR A 156 31.72 -10.32 18.71
N GLN A 157 32.53 -11.37 18.82
CA GLN A 157 33.98 -11.24 18.65
C GLN A 157 34.46 -11.96 17.40
N ALA A 158 35.55 -11.47 16.83
CA ALA A 158 36.28 -12.13 15.77
C ALA A 158 37.77 -12.15 16.10
N GLU A 159 38.44 -13.26 15.79
CA GLU A 159 39.90 -13.33 15.79
C GLU A 159 40.43 -12.63 14.54
N VAL A 160 41.45 -11.81 14.73
CA VAL A 160 42.11 -11.03 13.69
C VAL A 160 43.61 -11.26 13.84
N GLU A 161 44.25 -11.72 12.77
CA GLU A 161 45.71 -11.83 12.73
C GLU A 161 46.33 -10.49 12.39
N GLU A 162 47.20 -9.98 13.27
CA GLU A 162 47.99 -8.78 13.02
C GLU A 162 49.43 -9.16 12.71
N HIS A 163 49.95 -8.64 11.60
CA HIS A 163 51.32 -8.88 11.14
C HIS A 163 52.22 -7.72 11.54
N HIS A 164 52.92 -7.86 12.66
CA HIS A 164 53.97 -6.91 13.07
C HIS A 164 55.35 -7.57 12.92
N HIS A 165 56.23 -6.97 12.10
CA HIS A 165 57.64 -7.36 11.93
C HIS A 165 57.93 -8.88 11.94
N LYS A 166 57.30 -9.64 11.03
CA LYS A 166 57.50 -11.10 10.84
C LYS A 166 56.99 -12.00 11.98
N GLN A 167 56.26 -11.48 12.96
CA GLN A 167 55.56 -12.28 13.97
C GLN A 167 54.04 -12.21 13.75
N ARG A 168 53.38 -13.38 13.85
CA ARG A 168 51.91 -13.50 13.81
C ARG A 168 51.40 -13.30 15.24
N LYS A 169 50.64 -12.24 15.48
CA LYS A 169 49.95 -12.03 16.76
C LYS A 169 48.45 -12.15 16.52
N VAL A 170 47.81 -13.08 17.24
CA VAL A 170 46.36 -13.19 17.26
C VAL A 170 45.81 -12.12 18.18
N MET A 171 44.91 -11.30 17.65
CA MET A 171 44.17 -10.27 18.38
C MET A 171 42.68 -10.61 18.30
N TYR A 172 41.94 -10.26 19.35
CA TYR A 172 40.50 -10.36 19.40
C TYR A 172 39.93 -8.98 19.10
N GLN A 173 38.97 -8.91 18.18
CA GLN A 173 38.22 -7.69 17.88
C GLN A 173 36.78 -7.84 18.39
N LEU A 174 36.37 -6.95 19.29
CA LEU A 174 34.98 -6.83 19.68
C LEU A 174 34.24 -6.00 18.64
N ARG A 175 33.11 -6.52 18.17
CA ARG A 175 32.24 -5.87 17.20
C ARG A 175 30.82 -5.86 17.75
N ARG A 176 30.06 -4.82 17.43
CA ARG A 176 28.61 -4.83 17.60
C ARG A 176 27.94 -4.72 16.24
N GLU A 177 26.76 -5.30 16.10
CA GLU A 177 25.87 -4.97 15.01
C GLU A 177 25.32 -3.55 15.20
N GLU A 178 24.92 -2.90 14.10
CA GLU A 178 24.09 -1.69 14.19
C GLU A 178 22.81 -1.99 15.00
N THR A 179 22.38 -1.01 15.79
CA THR A 179 21.07 -1.06 16.46
C THR A 179 19.94 -0.95 15.44
N PRO A 180 18.72 -1.43 15.74
CA PRO A 180 17.56 -1.22 14.88
C PRO A 180 17.36 0.23 14.43
N ASN A 181 17.53 1.21 15.33
CA ASN A 181 17.45 2.63 14.97
C ASN A 181 18.57 3.09 14.04
N GLU A 182 19.81 2.67 14.26
CA GLU A 182 20.93 2.96 13.35
C GLU A 182 20.71 2.35 11.97
N ILE A 183 20.17 1.12 11.89
CA ILE A 183 19.83 0.44 10.64
C ILE A 183 18.78 1.24 9.87
N ARG A 184 17.67 1.64 10.51
CA ARG A 184 16.61 2.44 9.85
C ARG A 184 17.14 3.78 9.37
N ALA A 185 17.90 4.48 10.21
CA ALA A 185 18.51 5.76 9.86
C ALA A 185 19.47 5.64 8.66
N ARG A 186 20.25 4.56 8.61
CA ARG A 186 21.15 4.28 7.51
C ARG A 186 20.41 3.90 6.23
N MET A 187 19.50 2.92 6.28
CA MET A 187 18.76 2.44 5.10
C MET A 187 17.96 3.56 4.42
N ALA A 188 17.50 4.55 5.18
CA ALA A 188 16.82 5.73 4.65
C ALA A 188 17.73 6.62 3.78
N LEU A 189 19.05 6.58 3.98
CA LEU A 189 20.02 7.50 3.38
C LEU A 189 21.09 6.83 2.52
N ASP A 190 21.34 5.53 2.68
CA ASP A 190 22.39 4.78 2.00
C ASP A 190 21.92 4.34 0.60
N PRO A 191 22.46 4.90 -0.50
CA PRO A 191 22.05 4.54 -1.85
C PRO A 191 22.33 3.07 -2.22
N ALA A 192 23.22 2.39 -1.50
CA ALA A 192 23.47 0.97 -1.70
C ALA A 192 22.30 0.09 -1.24
N GLU A 193 21.41 0.61 -0.40
CA GLU A 193 20.20 -0.07 0.09
C GLU A 193 18.97 0.25 -0.78
N TRP A 194 19.13 1.06 -1.82
CA TRP A 194 18.03 1.46 -2.70
C TRP A 194 17.93 0.52 -3.89
N GLU A 195 16.71 0.07 -4.18
CA GLU A 195 16.46 -0.92 -5.21
C GLU A 195 15.70 -0.32 -6.40
N ALA A 196 15.83 -0.98 -7.55
CA ALA A 196 15.05 -0.62 -8.72
C ALA A 196 13.57 -0.94 -8.48
N ASN A 197 12.71 0.07 -8.67
CA ASN A 197 11.27 -0.13 -8.57
C ASN A 197 10.79 -1.00 -9.75
N SER A 198 10.14 -2.13 -9.44
CA SER A 198 9.71 -3.09 -10.46
C SER A 198 8.43 -2.68 -11.21
N TYR A 199 7.69 -1.67 -10.71
CA TYR A 199 6.41 -1.20 -11.27
C TYR A 199 5.38 -2.30 -11.62
N HIS A 200 5.52 -3.50 -11.04
CA HIS A 200 4.66 -4.64 -11.34
C HIS A 200 3.28 -4.50 -10.70
N SER A 201 3.19 -3.89 -9.52
CA SER A 201 1.92 -3.45 -8.95
C SER A 201 1.56 -2.09 -9.57
N ALA A 202 0.35 -1.96 -10.12
CA ALA A 202 -0.18 -0.66 -10.55
C ALA A 202 -0.45 0.30 -9.37
N VAL A 203 -0.14 -0.14 -8.13
CA VAL A 203 -0.31 0.62 -6.89
C VAL A 203 0.92 1.48 -6.64
N LEU A 204 0.72 2.80 -6.59
CA LEU A 204 1.79 3.78 -6.36
C LEU A 204 1.93 4.06 -4.86
N ARG A 205 3.15 4.28 -4.39
CA ARG A 205 3.49 4.40 -2.96
C ARG A 205 3.35 5.83 -2.43
N SER A 206 2.18 6.42 -2.60
CA SER A 206 1.91 7.78 -2.10
C SER A 206 0.71 7.78 -1.16
N ALA A 207 0.97 8.05 0.12
CA ALA A 207 -0.07 8.17 1.14
C ALA A 207 -1.11 9.24 0.78
N VAL A 208 -0.64 10.36 0.19
CA VAL A 208 -1.53 11.41 -0.32
C VAL A 208 -2.41 10.85 -1.44
N ASN A 209 -1.86 10.15 -2.43
CA ASN A 209 -2.70 9.55 -3.48
C ASN A 209 -3.75 8.59 -2.92
N HIS A 210 -3.40 7.79 -1.90
CA HIS A 210 -4.33 6.90 -1.22
C HIS A 210 -5.43 7.64 -0.46
N GLN A 211 -5.12 8.79 0.15
CA GLN A 211 -6.11 9.64 0.81
C GLN A 211 -7.15 10.16 -0.18
N TRP A 212 -6.74 10.51 -1.40
CA TRP A 212 -7.65 11.00 -2.43
C TRP A 212 -8.45 9.87 -3.09
N VAL A 213 -7.82 8.72 -3.36
CA VAL A 213 -8.49 7.54 -3.94
C VAL A 213 -7.77 6.25 -3.55
N THR A 214 -8.44 5.36 -2.80
CA THR A 214 -7.85 4.10 -2.31
C THR A 214 -7.51 3.11 -3.43
N ALA A 215 -8.29 3.12 -4.53
CA ALA A 215 -8.02 2.32 -5.73
C ALA A 215 -7.94 3.20 -6.98
N MET A 216 -6.77 3.25 -7.60
CA MET A 216 -6.48 4.14 -8.74
C MET A 216 -7.36 3.84 -9.97
N ASP A 217 -7.79 2.59 -10.13
CA ASP A 217 -8.58 2.15 -11.29
C ASP A 217 -10.09 1.99 -11.01
N ILE A 218 -10.50 1.93 -9.73
CA ILE A 218 -11.89 1.77 -9.30
C ILE A 218 -12.20 2.86 -8.27
N ALA A 219 -12.88 3.92 -8.69
CA ALA A 219 -13.50 4.81 -7.73
C ALA A 219 -14.76 4.10 -7.18
N ILE A 220 -14.72 3.64 -5.94
CA ILE A 220 -15.91 3.24 -5.20
C ILE A 220 -16.61 4.52 -4.74
N GLY A 221 -17.09 5.34 -5.69
CA GLY A 221 -17.60 6.70 -5.40
C GLY A 221 -16.61 7.57 -4.61
N GLN A 222 -17.04 8.76 -4.19
CA GLN A 222 -16.41 9.44 -3.07
C GLN A 222 -16.99 8.89 -1.77
N GLY A 223 -16.14 8.65 -0.77
CA GLY A 223 -16.56 8.26 0.58
C GLY A 223 -17.21 9.43 1.34
N GLN A 224 -18.18 10.13 0.74
CA GLN A 224 -18.84 11.32 1.31
C GLN A 224 -19.50 11.02 2.67
N CYS A 225 -19.77 9.75 2.96
CA CYS A 225 -20.22 9.32 4.29
C CYS A 225 -19.20 9.61 5.40
N LEU A 226 -17.90 9.79 5.09
CA LEU A 226 -16.87 10.21 6.05
C LEU A 226 -16.76 11.74 6.19
N ASP A 227 -17.34 12.51 5.27
CA ASP A 227 -17.34 13.97 5.33
C ASP A 227 -18.40 14.48 6.31
N ASP A 228 -19.51 13.76 6.48
CA ASP A 228 -20.48 14.01 7.55
C ASP A 228 -19.90 13.48 8.88
N PRO A 229 -19.61 14.35 9.87
CA PRO A 229 -18.97 13.93 11.11
C PRO A 229 -19.84 12.94 11.90
N GLU A 230 -21.17 13.05 11.85
CA GLU A 230 -22.05 12.16 12.61
C GLU A 230 -22.10 10.77 11.98
N VAL A 231 -22.18 10.69 10.65
CA VAL A 231 -22.13 9.40 9.92
C VAL A 231 -20.75 8.74 10.09
N ARG A 232 -19.67 9.54 10.05
CA ARG A 232 -18.30 9.06 10.28
C ARG A 232 -18.17 8.39 11.63
N GLU A 233 -18.69 8.96 12.71
CA GLU A 233 -18.62 8.34 14.04
C GLU A 233 -19.31 6.97 14.07
N VAL A 234 -20.46 6.82 13.39
CA VAL A 234 -21.12 5.51 13.27
C VAL A 234 -20.24 4.52 12.52
N LEU A 235 -19.67 4.92 11.37
CA LEU A 235 -18.80 4.08 10.56
C LEU A 235 -17.53 3.66 11.31
N LEU A 236 -16.93 4.56 12.08
CA LEU A 236 -15.77 4.27 12.93
C LEU A 236 -16.14 3.31 14.05
N ALA A 237 -17.28 3.51 14.70
CA ALA A 237 -17.74 2.65 15.79
C ALA A 237 -18.07 1.22 15.30
N MET A 238 -18.58 1.06 14.08
CA MET A 238 -18.84 -0.25 13.46
C MET A 238 -17.64 -0.84 12.70
N ALA A 239 -16.52 -0.11 12.60
CA ALA A 239 -15.35 -0.55 11.81
C ALA A 239 -14.79 -1.89 12.32
N ASP A 240 -14.88 -2.13 13.63
CA ASP A 240 -14.74 -3.49 14.16
C ASP A 240 -16.09 -4.20 14.10
N TRP A 241 -16.26 -5.03 13.08
CA TRP A 241 -17.46 -5.85 12.87
C TRP A 241 -17.73 -6.84 14.02
N ARG A 242 -16.76 -7.08 14.89
CA ARG A 242 -16.85 -7.98 16.06
C ARG A 242 -17.47 -7.26 17.26
N MET A 243 -18.69 -6.81 17.08
CA MET A 243 -19.37 -5.90 18.00
C MET A 243 -19.93 -6.64 19.22
N THR A 244 -19.57 -6.19 20.42
CA THR A 244 -20.21 -6.62 21.68
C THR A 244 -21.53 -5.90 21.92
N GLU A 245 -22.39 -6.42 22.80
CA GLU A 245 -23.64 -5.74 23.21
C GLU A 245 -23.41 -4.29 23.65
N LYS A 246 -22.32 -4.04 24.40
CA LYS A 246 -21.95 -2.69 24.85
C LYS A 246 -21.60 -1.76 23.68
N GLN A 247 -20.80 -2.23 22.73
CA GLN A 247 -20.44 -1.44 21.55
C GLN A 247 -21.67 -1.15 20.68
N TYR A 248 -22.55 -2.15 20.49
CA TYR A 248 -23.78 -1.96 19.74
C TYR A 248 -24.76 -1.00 20.44
N ALA A 249 -24.87 -1.04 21.77
CA ALA A 249 -25.65 -0.07 22.53
C ALA A 249 -25.16 1.36 22.30
N ASN A 250 -23.84 1.58 22.39
CA ASN A 250 -23.24 2.89 22.11
C ASN A 250 -23.54 3.38 20.69
N ILE A 251 -23.52 2.49 19.69
CA ILE A 251 -23.79 2.85 18.30
C ILE A 251 -25.24 3.29 18.08
N LYS A 252 -26.19 2.68 18.80
CA LYS A 252 -27.60 3.09 18.76
C LYS A 252 -27.85 4.49 19.31
N GLU A 253 -26.92 5.02 20.10
CA GLU A 253 -27.01 6.38 20.65
C GLU A 253 -26.36 7.42 19.73
N LEU A 254 -25.65 7.00 18.67
CA LEU A 254 -24.98 7.91 17.76
C LEU A 254 -25.99 8.60 16.82
N PRO A 255 -25.97 9.95 16.72
CA PRO A 255 -26.93 10.69 15.90
C PRO A 255 -26.81 10.38 14.41
N GLY A 256 -25.63 9.94 13.94
CA GLY A 256 -25.43 9.57 12.54
C GLY A 256 -26.18 8.30 12.12
N LEU A 257 -26.68 7.49 13.05
CA LEU A 257 -27.34 6.23 12.73
C LEU A 257 -28.65 6.48 11.99
N ASP A 258 -29.40 7.50 12.42
CA ASP A 258 -30.68 7.91 11.81
C ASP A 258 -30.51 8.47 10.38
N LYS A 259 -29.29 8.84 10.00
CA LYS A 259 -28.95 9.27 8.63
C LYS A 259 -28.69 8.10 7.68
N LEU A 260 -28.47 6.89 8.20
CA LEU A 260 -28.32 5.69 7.39
C LEU A 260 -29.68 5.16 6.94
N SER A 261 -29.72 4.47 5.79
CA SER A 261 -30.95 3.82 5.33
C SER A 261 -31.41 2.74 6.31
N LEU A 262 -32.70 2.43 6.32
CA LEU A 262 -33.26 1.38 7.19
C LEU A 262 -32.59 0.02 6.94
N GLU A 263 -32.24 -0.28 5.68
CA GLU A 263 -31.49 -1.48 5.32
C GLU A 263 -30.08 -1.50 5.92
N ALA A 264 -29.39 -0.35 5.91
CA ALA A 264 -28.06 -0.23 6.51
C ALA A 264 -28.12 -0.36 8.04
N GLN A 265 -29.11 0.24 8.70
CA GLN A 265 -29.34 0.08 10.13
C GLN A 265 -29.65 -1.38 10.49
N ALA A 266 -30.50 -2.04 9.72
CA ALA A 266 -30.81 -3.47 9.87
C ALA A 266 -29.57 -4.35 9.67
N MET A 267 -28.68 -3.98 8.73
CA MET A 267 -27.43 -4.69 8.50
C MET A 267 -26.47 -4.57 9.69
N ILE A 268 -26.35 -3.40 10.30
CA ILE A 268 -25.54 -3.21 11.51
C ILE A 268 -26.04 -4.10 12.65
N GLU A 269 -27.36 -4.13 12.88
CA GLU A 269 -27.96 -5.00 13.88
C GLU A 269 -27.72 -6.49 13.58
N ALA A 270 -27.83 -6.89 12.31
CA ALA A 270 -27.62 -8.26 11.89
C ALA A 270 -26.16 -8.71 12.05
N VAL A 271 -25.18 -7.84 11.74
CA VAL A 271 -23.75 -8.10 11.96
C VAL A 271 -23.45 -8.28 13.45
N PHE A 272 -24.00 -7.41 14.31
CA PHE A 272 -23.92 -7.57 15.76
C PHE A 272 -24.50 -8.92 16.21
N LYS A 273 -25.73 -9.26 15.83
CA LYS A 273 -26.39 -10.53 16.21
C LYS A 273 -25.61 -11.75 15.70
N TYR A 274 -25.01 -11.65 14.52
CA TYR A 274 -24.19 -12.72 13.97
C TYR A 274 -22.94 -12.96 14.81
N TYR A 275 -22.22 -11.91 15.17
CA TYR A 275 -21.01 -12.05 15.98
C TYR A 275 -21.31 -12.48 17.42
N ASP A 276 -22.26 -11.82 18.08
CA ASP A 276 -22.56 -12.03 19.50
C ASP A 276 -23.32 -13.34 19.75
N LYS A 277 -24.24 -13.71 18.85
CA LYS A 277 -25.20 -14.83 19.06
C LYS A 277 -25.09 -15.94 18.02
N GLY A 278 -24.24 -15.81 17.01
CA GLY A 278 -24.15 -16.76 15.90
C GLY A 278 -25.38 -16.77 14.99
N ILE A 279 -26.24 -15.74 15.06
CA ILE A 279 -27.50 -15.68 14.30
C ILE A 279 -27.21 -15.08 12.92
N PHE A 280 -27.33 -15.89 11.87
CA PHE A 280 -27.11 -15.43 10.50
C PHE A 280 -28.18 -14.39 10.08
N PRO A 281 -27.81 -13.33 9.31
CA PRO A 281 -28.76 -12.36 8.79
C PRO A 281 -29.88 -12.99 7.96
N SER A 282 -31.06 -12.36 7.93
CA SER A 282 -32.18 -12.83 7.10
C SER A 282 -31.78 -12.89 5.61
N PRO A 283 -32.27 -13.89 4.84
CA PRO A 283 -32.09 -13.94 3.39
C PRO A 283 -32.58 -12.70 2.64
N ASP A 284 -33.55 -11.97 3.21
CA ASP A 284 -34.04 -10.70 2.65
C ASP A 284 -33.00 -9.59 2.73
N LEU A 285 -32.10 -9.67 3.72
CA LEU A 285 -31.04 -8.69 3.96
C LEU A 285 -29.70 -9.13 3.34
N VAL A 286 -29.40 -10.44 3.41
CA VAL A 286 -28.21 -11.06 2.81
C VAL A 286 -28.67 -12.26 1.97
N PRO A 287 -28.79 -12.12 0.64
CA PRO A 287 -29.22 -13.22 -0.21
C PRO A 287 -28.30 -14.44 -0.07
N LEU A 288 -28.88 -15.58 0.28
CA LEU A 288 -28.16 -16.87 0.35
C LEU A 288 -27.83 -17.42 -1.04
N THR A 289 -28.44 -16.87 -2.09
CA THR A 289 -28.15 -17.24 -3.46
C THR A 289 -26.84 -16.63 -3.92
N LEU A 290 -25.92 -17.46 -4.41
CA LEU A 290 -24.65 -16.99 -4.96
C LEU A 290 -24.87 -15.95 -6.07
N PRO A 291 -24.06 -14.87 -6.11
CA PRO A 291 -24.07 -13.92 -7.22
C PRO A 291 -23.88 -14.64 -8.56
N SER A 292 -24.56 -14.17 -9.60
CA SER A 292 -24.48 -14.77 -10.95
C SER A 292 -23.05 -14.82 -11.51
N LEU A 293 -22.20 -13.88 -11.10
CA LEU A 293 -20.76 -13.86 -11.40
C LEU A 293 -19.99 -15.09 -10.88
N VAL A 294 -20.44 -15.70 -9.79
CA VAL A 294 -19.82 -16.90 -9.19
C VAL A 294 -20.38 -18.18 -9.82
N LYS A 295 -21.66 -18.18 -10.24
CA LYS A 295 -22.32 -19.34 -10.86
C LYS A 295 -21.68 -19.77 -12.19
N GLY A 296 -21.05 -18.85 -12.92
CA GLY A 296 -20.40 -19.14 -14.20
C GLY A 296 -19.07 -19.92 -14.12
N GLN A 297 -18.55 -20.20 -12.91
CA GLN A 297 -17.25 -20.86 -12.71
C GLN A 297 -17.33 -22.21 -11.99
N LEU A 298 -18.52 -22.71 -11.64
CA LEU A 298 -18.64 -24.04 -11.05
C LEU A 298 -18.70 -25.10 -12.18
N PRO A 299 -17.70 -25.98 -12.33
CA PRO A 299 -17.84 -27.15 -13.19
C PRO A 299 -18.96 -28.02 -12.60
N GLY A 300 -19.85 -28.51 -13.47
CA GLY A 300 -21.08 -29.20 -13.11
C GLY A 300 -20.91 -30.21 -11.97
N GLY A 301 -21.54 -29.92 -10.84
CA GLY A 301 -21.84 -30.87 -9.79
C GLY A 301 -23.34 -30.84 -9.59
N GLU A 302 -24.03 -31.89 -10.03
CA GLU A 302 -25.46 -32.09 -9.84
C GLU A 302 -25.81 -31.97 -8.36
N ALA A 303 -26.74 -31.07 -8.04
CA ALA A 303 -27.40 -31.07 -6.74
C ALA A 303 -28.46 -32.18 -6.76
N SER A 304 -28.14 -33.32 -6.15
CA SER A 304 -29.14 -34.29 -5.73
C SER A 304 -30.06 -33.67 -4.68
N GLN A 305 -31.35 -33.98 -4.83
CA GLN A 305 -32.48 -33.55 -4.00
C GLN A 305 -32.35 -33.94 -2.53
#